data_AF-A0A3D1T9V2-F1
#
_entry.id   AF-A0A3D1T9V2-F1
#
_cell.length_a   1.000
_cell.length_b   1.000
_cell.length_c   1.000
_cell.angle_alpha   90.00
_cell.angle_beta   90.00
_cell.angle_gamma   90.00
#
_symmetry.space_group_name_H-M   'P 1'
#
loop_
_entity.id
_entity.type
_entity.pdbx_description
1 polymer ?
#
loop_
_entity_poly.entity_id
_entity_poly.type
_entity_poly.pdbx_seq_one_letter_code
_entity_poly.pdbx_strand_id
1 'polypeptide(L)'
;QRRYVESLSNYARQVLGIMPKPAVDFIDGLSPALALEQRRASVNPRSTLGTTTEILDFLRMLYVHAGTPHCPDCGIAVRRYSVGQMVDRVLELPEGTRVLLLAPLVRGEAGTHKELIDRLSREGFLRIRLDGEVVELSAGLRI
;
A
#
# COMPACT_ATOMS: atom_id res chain seq x y z
N GLN A 1 -1.30 17.08 29.00
CA GLN A 1 -1.95 16.22 27.98
C GLN A 1 -2.99 16.94 27.12
N ARG A 2 -3.85 17.83 27.64
CA ARG A 2 -4.92 18.50 26.85
C ARG A 2 -4.42 19.45 25.74
N ARG A 3 -3.35 20.23 25.97
CA ARG A 3 -2.73 21.06 24.91
C ARG A 3 -2.20 20.24 23.73
N TYR A 4 -1.76 19.00 23.97
CA TYR A 4 -1.38 18.07 22.90
C TYR A 4 -2.61 17.65 22.09
N VAL A 5 -3.72 17.32 22.75
CA VAL A 5 -5.01 17.02 22.09
C VAL A 5 -5.54 18.21 21.28
N GLU A 6 -5.28 19.44 21.74
CA GLU A 6 -5.64 20.67 21.04
C GLU A 6 -4.72 20.96 19.83
N SER A 7 -3.48 20.48 19.82
CA SER A 7 -2.61 20.54 18.63
C SER A 7 -2.92 19.47 17.56
N LEU A 8 -3.75 18.47 17.90
CA LEU A 8 -4.13 17.40 16.99
C LEU A 8 -5.34 17.76 16.13
N SER A 9 -5.44 17.13 14.95
CA SER A 9 -6.54 17.33 14.01
C SER A 9 -7.90 16.98 14.63
N ASN A 10 -8.98 17.56 14.09
CA ASN A 10 -10.34 17.32 14.60
C ASN A 10 -10.72 15.82 14.69
N TYR A 11 -10.19 14.99 13.78
CA TYR A 11 -10.39 13.54 13.80
C TYR A 11 -9.69 12.85 14.98
N ALA A 12 -8.44 13.24 15.26
CA ALA A 12 -7.69 12.68 16.38
C ALA A 12 -8.35 13.01 17.75
N ARG A 13 -9.05 14.14 17.85
CA ARG A 13 -9.85 14.51 19.04
C ARG A 13 -11.11 13.67 19.23
N GLN A 14 -11.70 13.14 18.16
CA GLN A 14 -12.86 12.24 18.25
C GLN A 14 -12.47 10.84 18.75
N VAL A 15 -11.26 10.39 18.43
CA VAL A 15 -10.72 9.09 18.85
C VAL A 15 -10.19 9.14 20.29
N LEU A 16 -9.55 10.25 20.67
CA LEU A 16 -9.10 10.51 22.02
C LEU A 16 -10.30 10.99 22.86
N GLY A 17 -11.01 10.04 23.47
CA GLY A 17 -12.13 10.35 24.37
C GLY A 17 -11.77 11.44 25.39
N ILE A 18 -12.77 12.22 25.79
CA ILE A 18 -12.62 13.33 26.74
C ILE A 18 -12.02 12.79 28.04
N MET A 19 -10.70 12.94 28.20
CA MET A 19 -10.04 12.57 29.45
C MET A 19 -10.44 13.56 30.55
N PRO A 20 -10.76 13.07 31.76
CA PRO A 20 -11.11 13.95 32.87
C PRO A 20 -9.93 14.88 33.19
N LYS A 21 -10.25 16.14 33.52
CA LYS A 21 -9.26 17.14 33.91
C LYS A 21 -8.57 16.66 35.19
N PRO A 22 -7.22 16.66 35.27
CA PRO A 22 -6.53 16.36 36.52
C PRO A 22 -6.89 17.39 37.60
N ALA A 23 -6.95 16.95 38.86
CA ALA A 23 -7.33 17.77 40.02
C ALA A 23 -6.19 18.72 40.43
N VAL A 24 -5.93 19.71 39.59
CA VAL A 24 -4.93 20.76 39.81
C VAL A 24 -5.51 22.12 39.41
N ASP A 25 -5.27 23.13 40.25
CA ASP A 25 -5.83 24.47 40.08
C ASP A 25 -5.09 25.28 39.02
N PHE A 26 -3.76 25.29 39.07
CA PHE A 26 -2.90 25.95 38.09
C PHE A 26 -1.53 25.28 38.01
N ILE A 27 -1.06 25.04 36.79
CA ILE A 27 0.31 24.60 36.51
C ILE A 27 0.77 25.34 35.25
N ASP A 28 1.96 25.94 35.31
CA ASP A 28 2.62 26.60 34.19
C ASP A 28 4.06 26.09 33.99
N GLY A 29 4.65 26.35 32.83
CA GLY A 29 6.03 25.95 32.52
C GLY A 29 6.21 24.46 32.20
N LEU A 30 5.13 23.71 31.92
CA LEU A 30 5.25 22.31 31.53
C LEU A 30 5.78 22.17 30.11
N SER A 31 6.95 21.52 29.99
CA SER A 31 7.41 20.94 28.74
C SER A 31 6.49 19.78 28.32
N PRO A 32 6.43 19.43 27.02
CA PRO A 32 5.74 18.24 26.56
C PRO A 32 6.22 17.00 27.33
N ALA A 33 5.30 16.35 28.06
CA ALA A 33 5.61 15.16 28.84
C ALA A 33 5.40 13.89 27.99
N LEU A 34 6.38 13.00 28.02
CA LEU A 34 6.30 11.64 27.47
C LEU A 34 6.22 10.65 28.64
N ALA A 35 5.18 9.81 28.67
CA ALA A 35 5.08 8.74 29.64
C ALA A 35 5.68 7.46 29.05
N LEU A 36 6.65 6.87 29.75
CA LEU A 36 7.26 5.60 29.38
C LEU A 36 6.73 4.51 30.34
N GLU A 37 5.78 3.72 29.85
CA GLU A 37 5.20 2.60 30.59
C GLU A 37 5.63 1.28 29.96
N GLN A 38 5.97 0.28 30.78
CA GLN A 38 6.18 -1.08 30.29
C GLN A 38 4.82 -1.77 30.04
N ARG A 39 4.21 -1.47 28.89
CA ARG A 39 3.03 -2.23 28.43
C ARG A 39 3.49 -3.50 27.73
N ARG A 40 2.88 -4.64 28.08
CA ARG A 40 3.03 -5.86 27.30
C ARG A 40 2.47 -5.59 25.90
N ALA A 41 3.30 -5.73 24.87
CA ALA A 41 2.90 -5.44 23.50
C ALA A 41 1.71 -6.32 23.09
N SER A 42 0.78 -5.72 22.35
CA SER A 42 -0.26 -6.46 21.62
C SER A 42 0.41 -7.53 20.74
N VAL A 43 -0.04 -8.78 20.87
CA VAL A 43 0.55 -9.92 20.15
C VAL A 43 -0.01 -9.94 18.73
N ASN A 44 0.46 -9.03 17.88
CA ASN A 44 0.29 -9.19 16.44
C ASN A 44 1.44 -10.08 15.93
N PRO A 45 1.18 -11.28 15.39
CA PRO A 45 2.22 -12.20 14.94
C PRO A 45 3.07 -11.67 13.77
N ARG A 46 2.62 -10.60 13.09
CA ARG A 46 3.40 -9.91 12.06
C ARG A 46 4.26 -8.77 12.61
N SER A 47 4.10 -8.41 13.88
CA SER A 47 4.92 -7.39 14.53
C SER A 47 6.21 -8.02 15.05
N THR A 48 7.34 -7.41 14.70
CA THR A 48 8.68 -7.80 15.10
C THR A 48 9.38 -6.64 15.78
N LEU A 49 10.57 -6.87 16.34
CA LEU A 49 11.42 -5.78 16.82
C LEU A 49 11.66 -4.75 15.71
N GLY A 50 11.94 -5.20 14.49
CA GLY A 50 12.23 -4.33 13.34
C GLY A 50 11.06 -3.47 12.91
N THR A 51 9.81 -3.93 13.06
CA THR A 51 8.62 -3.09 12.80
C THR A 51 8.35 -2.12 13.95
N THR A 52 8.67 -2.51 15.20
CA THR A 52 8.44 -1.67 16.38
C THR A 52 9.43 -0.52 16.47
N THR A 53 10.67 -0.75 16.06
CA THR A 53 11.74 0.26 16.04
C THR A 53 11.87 0.98 14.71
N GLU A 54 11.00 0.67 13.73
CA GLU A 54 11.05 1.18 12.35
C GLU A 54 12.34 0.83 11.56
N ILE A 55 13.27 0.07 12.16
CA ILE A 55 14.51 -0.38 11.50
C ILE A 55 14.19 -1.14 10.21
N LEU A 56 13.11 -1.94 10.19
CA LEU A 56 12.70 -2.66 8.99
C LEU A 56 12.38 -1.71 7.83
N ASP A 57 11.83 -0.53 8.09
CA ASP A 57 11.50 0.43 7.04
C ASP A 57 12.76 1.10 6.48
N PHE A 58 13.75 1.39 7.32
CA PHE A 58 15.06 1.82 6.86
C PHE A 58 15.75 0.75 6.01
N LEU A 59 15.70 -0.52 6.45
CA LEU A 59 16.24 -1.64 5.68
C LEU A 59 15.52 -1.76 4.32
N ARG A 60 14.19 -1.64 4.28
CA ARG A 60 13.43 -1.66 3.01
C ARG A 60 13.91 -0.57 2.06
N MET A 61 14.11 0.66 2.54
CA MET A 61 14.65 1.75 1.72
C MET A 61 16.07 1.46 1.24
N LEU A 62 16.93 0.94 2.12
CA LEU A 62 18.29 0.55 1.77
C LEU A 62 18.29 -0.49 0.64
N TYR A 63 17.49 -1.55 0.75
CA TYR A 63 17.42 -2.59 -0.28
C TYR A 63 16.77 -2.11 -1.58
N VAL A 64 15.82 -1.17 -1.53
CA VAL A 64 15.25 -0.54 -2.75
C VAL A 64 16.30 0.27 -3.50
N HIS A 65 17.15 1.01 -2.78
CA HIS A 65 18.14 1.91 -3.40
C HIS A 65 19.46 1.24 -3.75
N ALA A 66 19.96 0.33 -2.91
CA ALA A 66 21.27 -0.29 -3.05
C ALA A 66 21.22 -1.79 -3.35
N GLY A 67 20.05 -2.43 -3.25
CA GLY A 67 19.90 -3.85 -3.52
C GLY A 67 19.90 -4.17 -5.01
N THR A 68 20.63 -5.21 -5.40
CA THR A 68 20.53 -5.81 -6.74
C THR A 68 19.56 -7.00 -6.67
N PRO A 69 18.39 -6.94 -7.35
CA PRO A 69 17.45 -8.06 -7.37
C PRO A 69 18.02 -9.23 -8.17
N HIS A 70 17.83 -10.45 -7.66
CA HIS A 70 18.25 -11.69 -8.32
C HIS A 70 17.05 -12.62 -8.46
N CYS A 71 17.05 -13.44 -9.53
CA CYS A 71 16.04 -14.47 -9.72
C CYS A 71 16.18 -15.57 -8.65
N PRO A 72 15.10 -15.98 -7.95
CA PRO A 72 15.19 -17.00 -6.92
C PRO A 72 15.55 -18.39 -7.45
N ASP A 73 15.20 -18.69 -8.71
CA ASP A 73 15.43 -20.02 -9.30
C ASP A 73 16.84 -20.21 -9.85
N CYS A 74 17.41 -19.16 -10.45
CA CYS A 74 18.71 -19.26 -11.15
C CYS A 74 19.80 -18.34 -10.59
N GLY A 75 19.51 -17.46 -9.64
CA GLY A 75 20.48 -16.58 -9.00
C GLY A 75 21.05 -15.47 -9.89
N ILE A 76 20.54 -15.30 -11.13
CA ILE A 76 21.02 -14.28 -12.06
C ILE A 76 20.40 -12.93 -11.71
N ALA A 77 21.20 -11.85 -11.79
CA ALA A 77 20.73 -10.48 -11.57
C ALA A 77 19.61 -10.10 -12.55
N VAL A 78 18.53 -9.53 -12.02
CA VAL A 78 17.38 -9.12 -12.83
C VAL A 78 17.74 -7.86 -13.61
N ARG A 79 17.51 -7.88 -14.91
CA ARG A 79 17.71 -6.76 -15.83
C ARG A 79 16.39 -6.24 -16.39
N ARG A 80 16.41 -4.99 -16.83
CA ARG A 80 15.28 -4.43 -17.60
C ARG A 80 15.26 -5.07 -18.99
N TYR A 81 14.05 -5.41 -19.46
CA TYR A 81 13.82 -5.86 -20.82
C TYR A 81 13.32 -4.70 -21.69
N SER A 82 13.75 -4.65 -22.94
CA SER A 82 13.14 -3.76 -23.93
C SER A 82 11.78 -4.31 -24.39
N VAL A 83 10.95 -3.45 -24.97
CA VAL A 83 9.66 -3.87 -25.52
C VAL A 83 9.85 -4.96 -26.59
N GLY A 84 10.84 -4.80 -27.48
CA GLY A 84 11.18 -5.82 -28.47
C GLY A 84 11.52 -7.17 -27.83
N GLN A 85 12.39 -7.18 -26.82
CA GLN A 85 12.74 -8.41 -26.09
C GLN A 85 11.53 -9.06 -25.41
N MET A 86 10.55 -8.28 -24.94
CA MET A 86 9.32 -8.82 -24.37
C MET A 86 8.45 -9.46 -25.47
N VAL A 87 8.33 -8.83 -26.64
CA VAL A 87 7.60 -9.37 -27.80
C VAL A 87 8.24 -10.67 -28.28
N ASP A 88 9.56 -10.69 -28.48
CA ASP A 88 10.31 -11.86 -28.92
C ASP A 88 10.05 -13.06 -27.99
N ARG A 89 10.10 -12.82 -26.67
CA ARG A 89 9.85 -13.86 -25.66
C ARG A 89 8.42 -14.40 -25.67
N VAL A 90 7.44 -13.58 -26.03
CA VAL A 90 6.05 -14.04 -26.19
C VAL A 90 5.92 -14.88 -27.46
N LEU A 91 6.63 -14.53 -28.53
CA LEU A 91 6.65 -15.30 -29.78
C LEU A 91 7.41 -16.63 -29.66
N GLU A 92 8.33 -16.77 -28.70
CA GLU A 92 9.01 -18.03 -28.36
C GLU A 92 8.10 -19.06 -27.68
N LEU A 93 6.87 -18.68 -27.26
CA LEU A 93 5.93 -19.63 -26.68
C LEU A 93 5.49 -20.69 -27.71
N PRO A 94 5.22 -21.94 -27.27
CA PRO A 94 4.77 -23.00 -28.17
C PRO A 94 3.55 -22.58 -29.00
N GLU A 95 3.51 -23.01 -30.25
CA GLU A 95 2.39 -22.70 -31.13
C GLU A 95 1.06 -23.24 -30.54
N GLY A 96 0.00 -22.43 -30.64
CA GLY A 96 -1.29 -22.73 -30.02
C GLY A 96 -1.41 -22.35 -28.54
N THR A 97 -0.35 -21.80 -27.91
CA THR A 97 -0.43 -21.27 -26.54
C THR A 97 -1.42 -20.10 -26.49
N ARG A 98 -2.45 -20.22 -25.65
CA ARG A 98 -3.42 -19.14 -25.42
C ARG A 98 -2.94 -18.25 -24.29
N VAL A 99 -2.71 -16.97 -24.58
CA VAL A 99 -2.31 -15.97 -23.58
C VAL A 99 -3.34 -14.86 -23.49
N LEU A 100 -3.50 -14.30 -22.30
CA LEU A 100 -4.29 -13.09 -22.07
C LEU A 100 -3.31 -11.95 -21.76
N LEU A 101 -3.19 -10.99 -22.69
CA LEU A 101 -2.35 -9.82 -22.49
C LEU A 101 -3.11 -8.78 -21.66
N LEU A 102 -2.54 -8.40 -20.52
CA LEU A 102 -3.19 -7.52 -19.54
C LEU A 102 -2.33 -6.30 -19.27
N ALA A 103 -2.97 -5.14 -19.15
CA ALA A 103 -2.37 -3.89 -18.69
C ALA A 103 -2.89 -3.58 -17.27
N PRO A 104 -2.07 -3.73 -16.20
CA PRO A 104 -2.49 -3.44 -14.83
C PRO A 104 -2.50 -1.93 -14.57
N LEU A 105 -3.69 -1.31 -14.67
CA LEU A 105 -3.87 0.14 -14.53
C LEU A 105 -4.01 0.61 -13.08
N VAL A 106 -4.52 -0.24 -12.19
CA VAL A 106 -4.71 0.05 -10.76
C VAL A 106 -4.05 -1.06 -9.94
N ARG A 107 -3.28 -0.71 -8.90
CA ARG A 107 -2.61 -1.68 -8.02
C ARG A 107 -2.74 -1.28 -6.55
N GLY A 108 -3.63 -1.95 -5.81
CA GLY A 108 -3.74 -1.77 -4.36
C GLY A 108 -4.33 -0.42 -3.93
N GLU A 109 -4.98 0.31 -4.84
CA GLU A 109 -5.63 1.58 -4.55
C GLU A 109 -7.13 1.37 -4.29
N ALA A 110 -7.57 1.73 -3.10
CA ALA A 110 -8.98 1.69 -2.74
C ALA A 110 -9.75 2.78 -3.48
N GLY A 111 -10.85 2.42 -4.15
CA GLY A 111 -11.68 3.34 -4.90
C GLY A 111 -12.64 2.61 -5.84
N THR A 112 -13.67 3.31 -6.32
CA THR A 112 -14.63 2.76 -7.29
C THR A 112 -14.15 2.88 -8.73
N HIS A 113 -13.15 3.73 -9.00
CA HIS A 113 -12.50 3.88 -10.31
C HIS A 113 -13.46 4.09 -11.51
N LYS A 114 -14.65 4.68 -11.26
CA LYS A 114 -15.72 4.84 -12.27
C LYS A 114 -15.26 5.58 -13.52
N GLU A 115 -14.53 6.69 -13.35
CA GLU A 115 -14.02 7.48 -14.48
C GLU A 115 -13.02 6.71 -15.36
N LEU A 116 -12.21 5.84 -14.75
CA LEU A 116 -11.26 4.99 -15.49
C LEU A 116 -12.01 3.95 -16.32
N ILE A 117 -13.03 3.33 -15.73
CA ILE A 117 -13.84 2.29 -16.37
C ILE A 117 -14.66 2.87 -17.52
N ASP A 118 -15.28 4.04 -17.31
CA ASP A 118 -15.99 4.77 -18.36
C ASP A 118 -15.06 5.14 -19.52
N ARG A 119 -13.82 5.55 -19.21
CA ARG A 119 -12.81 5.85 -20.23
C ARG A 119 -12.44 4.60 -21.04
N LEU A 120 -12.18 3.47 -20.39
CA LEU A 120 -11.87 2.20 -21.07
C LEU A 120 -13.02 1.73 -21.96
N SER A 121 -14.26 1.91 -21.52
CA SER A 121 -15.44 1.62 -22.34
C SER A 121 -15.50 2.52 -23.58
N ARG A 122 -15.22 3.82 -23.45
CA ARG A 122 -15.14 4.76 -24.59
C ARG A 122 -13.98 4.46 -25.54
N GLU A 123 -12.87 3.96 -25.02
CA GLU A 123 -11.71 3.52 -25.82
C GLU A 123 -11.95 2.18 -26.53
N GLY A 124 -13.09 1.52 -26.28
CA GLY A 124 -13.52 0.32 -27.00
C GLY A 124 -13.04 -0.99 -26.38
N PHE A 125 -12.54 -0.98 -25.14
CA PHE A 125 -12.21 -2.22 -24.43
C PHE A 125 -13.48 -2.98 -24.05
N LEU A 126 -13.50 -4.28 -24.34
CA LEU A 126 -14.66 -5.15 -24.07
C LEU A 126 -14.58 -5.85 -22.71
N ARG A 127 -13.38 -6.10 -22.20
CA ARG A 127 -13.16 -6.89 -20.99
C ARG A 127 -12.12 -6.23 -20.10
N ILE A 128 -12.36 -6.27 -18.80
CA ILE A 128 -11.43 -5.85 -17.76
C ILE A 128 -11.26 -6.97 -16.74
N ARG A 129 -10.13 -6.97 -16.02
CA ARG A 129 -9.91 -7.89 -14.90
C ARG A 129 -9.98 -7.11 -13.58
N LEU A 130 -11.00 -7.38 -12.78
CA LEU A 130 -11.23 -6.77 -11.47
C LEU A 130 -11.04 -7.84 -10.40
N ASP A 131 -10.14 -7.60 -9.44
CA ASP A 131 -9.86 -8.51 -8.32
C ASP A 131 -9.64 -9.98 -8.70
N GLY A 132 -9.13 -10.22 -9.91
CA GLY A 132 -8.85 -11.56 -10.45
C GLY A 132 -9.92 -12.09 -11.40
N GLU A 133 -11.12 -11.52 -11.43
CA GLU A 133 -12.21 -11.93 -12.30
C GLU A 133 -12.28 -11.10 -13.58
N VAL A 134 -12.49 -11.77 -14.73
CA VAL A 134 -12.64 -11.10 -16.02
C VAL A 134 -14.11 -10.76 -16.22
N VAL A 135 -14.42 -9.47 -16.31
CA VAL A 135 -15.76 -8.93 -16.45
C VAL A 135 -15.89 -8.20 -17.80
N GLU A 136 -17.03 -8.36 -18.46
CA GLU A 136 -17.34 -7.68 -19.71
C GLU A 136 -17.86 -6.27 -19.44
N LEU A 137 -17.28 -5.27 -20.11
CA LEU A 137 -17.71 -3.87 -20.07
C LEU A 137 -18.99 -3.71 -20.90
N SER A 138 -20.11 -4.17 -20.36
CA SER A 138 -21.43 -3.87 -20.95
C SER A 138 -21.86 -2.45 -20.55
N ALA A 139 -22.65 -1.81 -21.43
CA ALA A 139 -23.24 -0.51 -21.16
C ALA A 139 -24.18 -0.61 -19.94
N GLY A 140 -23.64 -0.34 -18.74
CA GLY A 140 -24.39 -0.42 -17.48
C GLY A 140 -23.71 -1.14 -16.32
N LEU A 141 -22.41 -1.46 -16.40
CA LEU A 141 -21.69 -2.06 -15.27
C LEU A 141 -21.76 -1.13 -14.03
N ARG A 142 -22.51 -1.53 -13.00
CA ARG A 142 -22.58 -0.83 -11.72
C ARG A 142 -21.60 -1.49 -10.75
N ILE A 143 -20.52 -0.78 -10.45
CA ILE A 143 -19.58 -1.06 -9.37
C ILE A 143 -19.82 -0.07 -8.22
#